data_AF-A0A0U4BQS0-F1
#
_entry.id   AF-A0A0U4BQS0-F1
#
_cell.length_a   1.000
_cell.length_b   1.000
_cell.length_c   1.000
_cell.angle_alpha   90.00
_cell.angle_beta   90.00
_cell.angle_gamma   90.00
#
_symmetry.space_group_name_H-M   'P 1'
#
loop_
_entity.id
_entity.type
_entity.pdbx_description
1 polymer ?
#
loop_
_entity_poly.entity_id
_entity_poly.type
_entity_poly.pdbx_seq_one_letter_code
_entity_poly.pdbx_strand_id
1 'polypeptide(L)' 'MAASLLGKLSGGVELSCAFDQMELQVPNPQNPNAPAATWKLNGSLRIRTRGDQPAAPQLPPSPAEAGA' A
#
# COMPACT_ATOMS: atom_id res chain seq x y z
N MET A 1 9.15 5.39 -18.11
CA MET A 1 10.23 6.32 -17.70
C MET A 1 9.72 7.59 -16.99
N ALA A 2 8.54 8.12 -17.31
CA ALA A 2 8.00 9.32 -16.65
C ALA A 2 7.59 9.10 -15.16
N ALA A 3 6.99 7.96 -14.82
CA ALA A 3 6.59 7.65 -13.44
C ALA A 3 7.78 7.61 -12.45
N SER A 4 8.92 7.10 -12.90
CA SER A 4 10.15 7.00 -12.10
C SER A 4 10.79 8.37 -11.84
N LEU A 5 10.71 9.29 -12.80
CA LEU A 5 11.17 10.68 -12.64
C LEU A 5 10.20 11.49 -11.78
N LEU A 6 8.89 11.33 -11.97
CA LEU A 6 7.87 11.94 -11.12
C LEU A 6 8.02 11.48 -9.67
N GLY A 7 8.23 10.18 -9.42
CA GLY A 7 8.45 9.66 -8.06
C GLY A 7 9.72 10.18 -7.39
N LYS A 8 10.76 10.50 -8.16
CA LYS A 8 12.01 11.10 -7.66
C LYS A 8 11.89 12.61 -7.42
N LEU A 9 11.12 13.32 -8.24
CA LEU A 9 10.92 14.78 -8.16
C LEU A 9 9.80 15.18 -7.21
N SER A 10 8.78 14.33 -7.02
CA SER A 10 7.67 14.57 -6.09
C SER A 10 8.05 14.32 -4.63
N GLY A 11 9.24 13.76 -4.38
CA GLY A 11 9.76 13.50 -3.03
C GLY A 11 9.06 12.37 -2.27
N GLY A 12 8.14 11.64 -2.92
CA GLY A 12 7.15 10.84 -2.21
C GLY A 12 6.15 11.74 -1.52
N VAL A 13 4.86 11.53 -1.76
CA VAL A 13 3.83 12.36 -1.14
C VAL A 13 3.81 12.09 0.37
N GLU A 14 4.00 13.15 1.15
CA GLU A 14 3.73 13.16 2.58
C GLU A 14 2.44 13.94 2.84
N LEU A 15 1.44 13.26 3.41
CA LEU A 15 0.19 13.87 3.87
C LEU A 15 0.18 13.86 5.39
N SER A 16 0.07 15.04 6.01
CA SER A 16 -0.15 15.17 7.45
C SER A 16 -1.53 15.75 7.70
N CYS A 17 -2.36 15.01 8.42
CA CYS A 17 -3.71 15.42 8.80
C CYS A 17 -3.84 15.39 10.33
N ALA A 18 -4.48 16.39 10.90
CA ALA A 18 -4.87 16.41 12.31
C ALA A 18 -6.38 16.20 12.41
N PHE A 19 -6.79 15.32 13.31
CA PHE A 19 -8.20 15.00 13.52
C PHE A 19 -8.55 15.09 15.00
N ASP A 20 -9.72 15.66 15.25
CA ASP A 20 -10.43 15.54 16.51
C ASP A 20 -11.57 14.54 16.24
N GLN A 21 -11.54 13.37 16.88
CA GLN A 21 -12.52 12.28 16.73
C GLN A 21 -12.64 11.63 15.35
N MET A 22 -11.52 11.17 14.78
CA MET A 22 -11.57 10.33 13.57
C MET A 22 -12.14 8.94 13.88
N GLU A 23 -13.08 8.46 13.05
CA GLU A 23 -13.56 7.08 13.06
C GLU A 23 -13.01 6.30 11.84
N LEU A 24 -12.36 5.16 12.09
CA LEU A 24 -11.79 4.30 11.07
C LEU A 24 -12.48 2.93 11.12
N GLN A 25 -12.99 2.47 9.97
CA GLN A 25 -13.47 1.10 9.83
C GLN A 25 -12.32 0.19 9.42
N VAL A 26 -12.01 -0.80 10.25
CA VAL A 26 -10.95 -1.78 10.02
C VAL A 26 -11.57 -3.13 9.70
N PRO A 27 -11.43 -3.62 8.45
CA PRO A 27 -11.95 -4.93 8.06
C PRO A 27 -11.14 -6.06 8.71
N ASN A 28 -11.80 -7.20 8.93
CA ASN A 28 -11.13 -8.39 9.46
C ASN A 28 -10.58 -9.26 8.31
N PRO A 29 -9.25 -9.35 8.12
CA PRO A 29 -8.68 -10.15 7.05
C PRO A 29 -8.87 -11.66 7.24
N GLN A 30 -9.07 -12.14 8.48
CA GLN A 30 -9.30 -13.55 8.78
C GLN A 30 -10.74 -13.98 8.55
N ASN A 31 -11.69 -13.04 8.57
CA ASN A 31 -13.09 -13.29 8.27
C ASN A 31 -13.68 -12.10 7.50
N PRO A 32 -13.60 -12.11 6.15
CA PRO A 32 -14.03 -11.00 5.31
C PRO A 32 -15.52 -10.67 5.40
N ASN A 33 -16.34 -11.63 5.85
CA ASN A 33 -17.79 -11.47 5.99
C ASN A 33 -18.19 -10.93 7.37
N ALA A 34 -17.26 -10.84 8.32
CA ALA A 34 -17.53 -10.26 9.62
C ALA A 34 -17.67 -8.72 9.52
N PRO A 35 -18.47 -8.08 10.38
CA PRO A 35 -18.53 -6.62 10.46
C PRO A 35 -17.15 -6.01 10.70
N ALA A 36 -16.88 -4.87 10.05
CA ALA A 36 -15.66 -4.12 10.29
C ALA A 36 -15.64 -3.56 11.73
N ALA A 37 -14.45 -3.52 12.33
CA ALA A 37 -14.27 -2.91 13.64
C ALA A 37 -14.20 -1.38 13.51
N THR A 38 -14.83 -0.65 14.42
CA THR A 38 -14.75 0.82 14.45
C THR A 38 -13.68 1.26 15.43
N TRP A 39 -12.68 2.00 14.95
CA TRP A 39 -11.62 2.57 15.77
C TRP A 39 -11.78 4.08 15.86
N LYS A 40 -11.62 4.62 17.07
CA LYS A 40 -11.62 6.07 17.33
C LYS A 40 -10.20 6.57 17.52
N LEU A 41 -9.82 7.58 16.76
CA LEU A 41 -8.46 8.12 16.72
C LEU A 41 -8.53 9.63 16.97
N ASN A 42 -7.84 10.09 18.01
CA ASN A 42 -7.61 11.51 18.28
C ASN A 42 -6.13 11.80 18.07
N GLY A 43 -5.79 12.78 17.23
CA GLY A 43 -4.39 13.17 16.99
C GLY A 43 -4.03 13.33 15.52
N SER A 44 -2.76 13.10 15.19
CA SER A 44 -2.21 13.35 13.85
C SER A 44 -1.90 12.06 13.08
N LEU A 45 -2.36 11.97 11.83
CA LEU A 45 -2.01 10.91 10.90
C LEU A 45 -0.98 11.41 9.88
N ARG A 46 0.14 10.70 9.76
CA ARG A 46 1.16 10.95 8.73
C ARG A 46 1.19 9.78 7.76
N ILE A 47 0.79 10.01 6.51
CA ILE A 47 0.84 9.02 5.44
C ILE A 47 2.05 9.31 4.57
N ARG A 48 2.87 8.28 4.33
CA ARG A 48 4.00 8.30 3.41
C ARG A 48 3.75 7.27 2.34
N THR A 49 3.47 7.70 1.12
CA THR A 49 3.37 6.77 0.00
C THR A 49 4.77 6.58 -0.61
N ARG A 50 5.33 5.37 -0.46
CA ARG A 50 6.48 4.97 -1.29
C ARG A 50 5.95 4.74 -2.69
N GLY A 51 6.50 5.44 -3.68
CA GLY A 51 6.12 5.25 -5.07
C GLY A 51 6.25 3.78 -5.45
N ASP A 52 5.18 3.26 -6.05
CA ASP A 52 5.02 1.99 -6.77
C ASP A 52 6.27 1.09 -6.71
N GLN A 53 6.23 0.03 -5.90
CA GLN A 53 7.17 -1.07 -6.10
C GLN A 53 6.76 -1.71 -7.42
N PRO A 54 7.54 -1.57 -8.52
CA PRO A 54 7.19 -2.26 -9.75
C PRO A 54 7.15 -3.75 -9.40
N ALA A 55 6.09 -4.43 -9.84
CA ALA A 55 5.97 -5.88 -9.70
C ALA A 55 7.32 -6.52 -10.03
N ALA A 56 7.84 -7.33 -9.10
CA ALA A 56 9.12 -8.00 -9.28
C ALA A 56 9.15 -8.65 -10.67
N PRO A 57 10.25 -8.53 -11.46
CA PRO A 57 10.33 -9.18 -12.75
C PRO A 57 10.03 -10.68 -12.55
N GLN A 58 8.93 -11.16 -13.11
CA GLN A 58 8.64 -12.59 -13.17
C GLN A 58 9.79 -13.22 -13.96
N LEU A 59 10.71 -13.88 -13.25
CA LEU A 59 11.76 -14.67 -13.86
C LEU A 59 11.08 -15.71 -14.78
N PRO A 60 11.53 -15.85 -16.03
CA PRO A 60 11.00 -16.89 -16.91
C PRO A 60 11.21 -18.27 -16.27
N PRO A 61 10.29 -19.24 -16.48
CA PRO A 61 10.48 -20.60 -16.00
C PRO A 61 11.78 -21.17 -16.60
N SER A 62 12.58 -21.82 -15.75
CA SER A 62 13.83 -22.45 -16.17
C SER A 62 13.54 -23.57 -17.19
N PRO A 63 14.37 -23.77 -18.24
CA PRO A 63 14.10 -24.71 -19.32
C PRO A 63 14.31 -26.19 -18.93
N ALA A 64 14.23 -26.55 -17.65
CA ALA A 64 14.43 -27.92 -17.19
C ALA A 64 13.21 -28.85 -17.41
N GLU A 65 12.11 -28.34 -17.96
CA GLU A 65 10.86 -29.10 -18.16
C GLU A 65 10.57 -29.49 -19.62
N ALA A 66 11.55 -29.36 -20.53
CA ALA A 66 11.45 -29.84 -21.91
C ALA A 66 12.57 -30.84 -22.22
N GLY A 67 12.44 -32.05 -21.69
CA GLY A 67 13.34 -33.17 -21.97
C GLY A 67 12.65 -34.49 -21.66
N ALA A 68 11.81 -34.93 -22.59
CA ALA A 68 11.43 -36.33 -22.78
C ALA A 68 12.43 -36.97 -23.76
#